data_AF-A0A017SMU0-F1
#
_entry.id   AF-A0A017SMU0-F1
#
_cell.length_a   1.000
_cell.length_b   1.000
_cell.length_c   1.000
_cell.angle_alpha   90.00
_cell.angle_beta   90.00
_cell.angle_gamma   90.00
#
_symmetry.space_group_name_H-M   'P 1'
#
loop_
_entity.id
_entity.type
_entity.pdbx_description
1 polymer ?
#
loop_
_entity_poly.entity_id
_entity_poly.type
_entity_poly.pdbx_seq_one_letter_code
_entity_poly.pdbx_strand_id
1 'polypeptide(L)'
;MAPQELVPQTESIAEVYATNDASSQAVAPEHQTRFNGLVSHFTKSYGQRPDFVARSPGRVNIIGEHIDYNLYDVLPTAVSVDVIIAVKVVPTSGESTVKIANVQPDKFPTREFTVPRDTDIEIDPKKHEWVNYFKAGLSGALKFLRKERSSFAPASVEVLVDGNVPPGGGISSSAAFVCASALAVMKANDHNVSKQDLLDLAVVSERAVGVYSGGMDQAASIFSRRGYLLYTQFFPTFDVQHVPVPKADEEITFLMAQSFVTSNKAETAPRHYNLRVAECTLAAVVLAAQHGLTLQKDNSSLGYSLRNFHHEFMRKEGRLNDSLESQIDSVIQTAIELLPQEQGYTREEIAKLLGITVGELETKFLSAFPVQAERFLLRQRALHCFKEARRVLDFKACLAQSSTLDSQRISYLGQLLNESQDSCRTTYECSAPEVDDICAIARRAGTLGSRLTGAGWGGCTVHMLPQSKVEAVTKALKEEYYLKNFPDISEEKLAQAMVISKPSNGSFMYYPALSPAMLDLSTNNISIGLLGLPFPKLMLKGYGQIHGIIDQTFAVLNPITIDLNTRIYTAISVFVLRPHLARLSCVQ
;
A
#
# COMPACT_ATOMS: atom_id res chain seq x y z
N MET A 1 -13.23 -18.56 7.19
CA MET A 1 -12.33 -17.39 7.10
C MET A 1 -10.91 -17.92 7.05
N ALA A 2 -10.13 -17.55 6.04
CA ALA A 2 -8.70 -17.81 6.07
C ALA A 2 -8.08 -17.06 7.27
N PRO A 3 -7.10 -17.62 7.98
CA PRO A 3 -6.40 -16.87 9.02
C PRO A 3 -5.82 -15.59 8.39
N GLN A 4 -6.26 -14.43 8.87
CA GLN A 4 -5.83 -13.15 8.32
C GLN A 4 -4.33 -12.97 8.59
N GLU A 5 -3.52 -12.91 7.53
CA GLU A 5 -2.07 -12.69 7.62
C GLU A 5 -1.79 -11.41 8.41
N LEU A 6 -0.98 -11.50 9.47
CA LEU A 6 -0.57 -10.32 10.24
C LEU A 6 0.36 -9.42 9.41
N VAL A 7 0.32 -8.12 9.69
CA VAL A 7 1.35 -7.20 9.19
C VAL A 7 2.71 -7.64 9.76
N PRO A 8 3.73 -7.89 8.91
CA PRO A 8 5.02 -8.38 9.37
C PRO A 8 5.71 -7.40 10.33
N GLN A 9 6.43 -7.97 11.29
CA GLN A 9 7.20 -7.26 12.30
C GLN A 9 8.68 -7.59 12.13
N THR A 10 9.56 -6.59 12.19
CA THR A 10 10.99 -6.78 11.99
C THR A 10 11.85 -5.83 12.83
N GLU A 11 13.06 -6.26 13.16
CA GLU A 11 14.14 -5.43 13.73
C GLU A 11 15.20 -5.06 12.68
N SER A 12 15.04 -5.57 11.46
CA SER A 12 15.99 -5.44 10.36
C SER A 12 15.44 -4.55 9.25
N ILE A 13 16.13 -3.44 8.99
CA ILE A 13 15.82 -2.56 7.85
C ILE A 13 15.98 -3.33 6.52
N ALA A 14 16.84 -4.35 6.47
CA ALA A 14 17.06 -5.18 5.28
C ALA A 14 15.83 -5.99 4.86
N GLU A 15 15.03 -6.44 5.82
CA GLU A 15 13.78 -7.16 5.51
C GLU A 15 12.76 -6.24 4.84
N VAL A 16 12.87 -4.93 5.03
CA VAL A 16 12.02 -3.93 4.39
C VAL A 16 12.61 -3.45 3.05
N TYR A 17 13.93 -3.16 3.00
CA TYR A 17 14.55 -2.40 1.90
C TYR A 17 15.67 -3.09 1.12
N ALA A 18 16.07 -4.33 1.44
CA ALA A 18 17.26 -4.87 0.79
C ALA A 18 17.11 -4.98 -0.73
N THR A 19 18.20 -4.67 -1.43
CA THR A 19 18.25 -4.64 -2.89
C THR A 19 18.76 -5.99 -3.39
N ASN A 20 18.12 -6.52 -4.44
CA ASN A 20 18.58 -7.60 -5.34
C ASN A 20 18.03 -9.01 -5.13
N ASP A 21 17.64 -9.45 -3.93
CA ASP A 21 16.85 -10.68 -3.75
C ASP A 21 16.18 -10.77 -2.37
N ALA A 22 15.28 -11.75 -2.20
CA ALA A 22 14.55 -11.99 -0.95
C ALA A 22 15.47 -12.27 0.27
N SER A 23 16.71 -12.73 0.02
CA SER A 23 17.73 -13.14 0.99
C SER A 23 18.83 -12.09 1.25
N SER A 24 18.83 -11.00 0.49
CA SER A 24 19.85 -9.96 0.54
C SER A 24 19.73 -9.21 1.86
N GLN A 25 20.87 -9.02 2.52
CA GLN A 25 20.97 -8.17 3.72
C GLN A 25 21.46 -6.76 3.39
N ALA A 26 21.80 -6.48 2.12
CA ALA A 26 22.36 -5.22 1.69
C ALA A 26 21.26 -4.17 1.50
N VAL A 27 21.20 -3.22 2.44
CA VAL A 27 20.33 -2.04 2.39
C VAL A 27 21.09 -0.91 1.69
N ALA A 28 20.44 -0.24 0.73
CA ALA A 28 21.02 0.95 0.13
C ALA A 28 21.32 2.01 1.23
N PRO A 29 22.52 2.63 1.25
CA PRO A 29 22.93 3.52 2.34
C PRO A 29 21.92 4.64 2.66
N GLU A 30 21.19 5.10 1.65
CA GLU A 30 20.12 6.10 1.78
C GLU A 30 18.98 5.65 2.69
N HIS A 31 18.52 4.40 2.61
CA HIS A 31 17.45 3.87 3.46
C HIS A 31 17.93 3.74 4.91
N GLN A 32 19.15 3.25 5.12
CA GLN A 32 19.76 3.16 6.45
C GLN A 32 19.93 4.55 7.08
N THR A 33 20.41 5.52 6.30
CA THR A 33 20.61 6.91 6.74
C THR A 33 19.28 7.56 7.09
N ARG A 34 18.23 7.34 6.28
CA ARG A 34 16.89 7.88 6.52
C ARG A 34 16.27 7.33 7.80
N PHE A 35 16.34 6.01 8.04
CA PHE A 35 15.82 5.40 9.27
C PHE A 35 16.57 5.86 10.52
N ASN A 36 17.90 5.83 10.47
CA ASN A 36 18.73 6.30 11.58
C ASN A 36 18.44 7.79 11.86
N GLY A 37 18.34 8.59 10.79
CA GLY A 37 17.93 9.98 10.84
C GLY A 37 16.58 10.16 11.53
N LEU A 38 15.55 9.41 11.15
CA LEU A 38 14.22 9.48 11.77
C LEU A 38 14.30 9.23 13.29
N VAL A 39 14.98 8.17 13.72
CA VAL A 39 15.12 7.82 15.15
C VAL A 39 15.88 8.91 15.90
N SER A 40 16.99 9.42 15.34
CA SER A 40 17.76 10.51 15.94
C SER A 40 16.95 11.80 16.05
N HIS A 41 16.20 12.18 15.01
CA HIS A 41 15.31 13.35 15.04
C HIS A 41 14.18 13.17 16.06
N PHE A 42 13.60 11.97 16.17
CA PHE A 42 12.57 11.66 17.17
C PHE A 42 13.14 11.88 18.58
N THR A 43 14.30 11.29 18.88
CA THR A 43 14.94 11.43 20.20
C THR A 43 15.34 12.86 20.51
N LYS A 44 15.79 13.64 19.53
CA LYS A 44 16.06 15.06 19.71
C LYS A 44 14.79 15.87 20.02
N SER A 45 13.68 15.56 19.34
CA SER A 45 12.42 16.31 19.48
C SER A 45 11.64 15.99 20.74
N TYR A 46 11.68 14.73 21.19
CA TYR A 46 10.86 14.23 22.30
C TYR A 46 11.67 13.81 23.53
N GLY A 47 13.00 13.83 23.47
CA GLY A 47 13.89 13.44 24.58
C GLY A 47 13.95 11.93 24.84
N GLN A 48 13.27 11.11 24.04
CA GLN A 48 13.18 9.66 24.19
C GLN A 48 13.19 8.93 22.85
N ARG A 49 13.52 7.64 22.84
CA ARG A 49 13.47 6.82 21.61
C ARG A 49 12.02 6.43 21.29
N PRO A 50 11.65 6.30 20.00
CA PRO A 50 10.35 5.74 19.63
C PRO A 50 10.29 4.26 20.03
N ASP A 51 9.09 3.79 20.40
CA ASP A 51 8.84 2.38 20.72
C ASP A 51 8.82 1.51 19.46
N PHE A 52 8.32 2.06 18.36
CA PHE A 52 8.25 1.39 17.05
C PHE A 52 8.16 2.41 15.91
N VAL A 53 8.29 1.91 14.67
CA VAL A 53 8.08 2.65 13.44
C VAL A 53 7.10 1.89 12.55
N ALA A 54 5.97 2.50 12.21
CA ALA A 54 5.03 1.97 11.23
C ALA A 54 5.41 2.45 9.82
N ARG A 55 5.43 1.54 8.84
CA ARG A 55 5.82 1.84 7.47
C ARG A 55 4.76 1.40 6.48
N SER A 56 4.42 2.25 5.52
CA SER A 56 3.61 1.88 4.35
C SER A 56 4.09 2.56 3.08
N PRO A 57 4.27 1.80 1.98
CA PRO A 57 4.78 2.33 0.71
C PRO A 57 3.74 3.03 -0.14
N GLY A 58 4.22 3.91 -1.02
CA GLY A 58 3.47 4.25 -2.22
C GLY A 58 3.29 3.02 -3.12
N ARG A 59 2.49 3.16 -4.18
CA ARG A 59 2.20 2.09 -5.12
C ARG A 59 2.08 2.61 -6.53
N VAL A 60 2.33 1.73 -7.50
CA VAL A 60 2.05 1.99 -8.92
C VAL A 60 1.09 0.92 -9.45
N ASN A 61 0.13 1.33 -10.26
CA ASN A 61 -0.70 0.37 -11.01
C ASN A 61 0.03 0.03 -12.31
N ILE A 62 0.50 -1.21 -12.46
CA ILE A 62 1.25 -1.61 -13.67
C ILE A 62 0.29 -1.68 -14.86
N ILE A 63 -0.84 -2.36 -14.71
CA ILE A 63 -1.87 -2.49 -15.73
C ILE A 63 -3.25 -2.75 -15.09
N GLY A 64 -4.33 -2.31 -15.74
CA GLY A 64 -5.67 -2.36 -15.16
C GLY A 64 -6.20 -1.00 -14.72
N GLU A 65 -6.13 0.04 -15.54
CA GLU A 65 -6.65 1.36 -15.15
C GLU A 65 -8.17 1.46 -15.30
N HIS A 66 -8.83 2.15 -14.38
CA HIS A 66 -10.28 2.44 -14.43
C HIS A 66 -11.22 1.22 -14.51
N ILE A 67 -10.72 0.06 -14.10
CA ILE A 67 -11.50 -1.19 -14.05
C ILE A 67 -11.77 -1.69 -12.62
N ASP A 68 -11.10 -1.12 -11.61
CA ASP A 68 -11.24 -1.48 -10.20
C ASP A 68 -12.64 -1.19 -9.64
N TYR A 69 -13.18 0.02 -9.89
CA TYR A 69 -14.57 0.34 -9.53
C TYR A 69 -15.62 -0.38 -10.40
N ASN A 70 -15.19 -1.02 -11.49
CA ASN A 70 -15.99 -1.96 -12.25
C ASN A 70 -15.84 -3.40 -11.75
N LEU A 71 -15.16 -3.59 -10.62
CA LEU A 71 -14.90 -4.87 -9.94
C LEU A 71 -14.10 -5.87 -10.78
N TYR A 72 -13.32 -5.40 -11.74
CA TYR A 72 -12.35 -6.22 -12.46
C TYR A 72 -10.99 -6.19 -11.79
N ASP A 73 -10.27 -7.29 -11.95
CA ASP A 73 -8.99 -7.50 -11.31
C ASP A 73 -7.90 -6.59 -11.91
N VAL A 74 -6.97 -6.14 -11.06
CA VAL A 74 -5.88 -5.20 -11.41
C VAL A 74 -4.53 -5.74 -10.96
N LEU A 75 -3.43 -5.19 -11.50
CA LEU A 75 -2.08 -5.68 -11.23
C LEU A 75 -1.11 -4.59 -10.74
N PRO A 76 -1.34 -3.97 -9.57
CA PRO A 76 -0.43 -3.00 -8.98
C PRO A 76 0.78 -3.64 -8.28
N THR A 77 1.71 -2.81 -7.82
CA THR A 77 2.74 -3.19 -6.84
C THR A 77 3.18 -1.98 -6.00
N ALA A 78 3.71 -2.24 -4.81
CA ALA A 78 4.34 -1.22 -3.99
C ALA A 78 5.66 -0.75 -4.61
N VAL A 79 5.99 0.53 -4.38
CA VAL A 79 7.26 1.12 -4.80
C VAL A 79 8.21 1.33 -3.61
N SER A 80 9.46 1.69 -3.89
CA SER A 80 10.53 1.88 -2.91
C SER A 80 10.35 3.11 -2.02
N VAL A 81 9.58 4.11 -2.48
CA VAL A 81 9.23 5.31 -1.70
C VAL A 81 8.04 5.03 -0.78
N ASP A 82 8.06 5.60 0.42
CA ASP A 82 7.12 5.30 1.48
C ASP A 82 6.95 6.40 2.53
N VAL A 83 5.99 6.17 3.42
CA VAL A 83 5.77 6.92 4.65
C VAL A 83 6.18 6.05 5.84
N ILE A 84 7.03 6.61 6.70
CA ILE A 84 7.49 6.01 7.95
C ILE A 84 7.08 6.91 9.12
N ILE A 85 6.48 6.30 10.13
CA ILE A 85 5.89 6.98 11.29
C ILE A 85 6.51 6.38 12.56
N ALA A 86 7.43 7.12 13.17
CA ALA A 86 8.00 6.78 14.47
C ALA A 86 7.04 7.18 15.58
N VAL A 87 6.78 6.27 16.52
CA VAL A 87 5.78 6.46 17.57
C VAL A 87 6.36 6.13 18.93
N LYS A 88 6.05 6.98 19.91
CA LYS A 88 6.16 6.67 21.34
C LYS A 88 4.76 6.64 21.94
N VAL A 89 4.45 5.59 22.69
CA VAL A 89 3.25 5.52 23.52
C VAL A 89 3.52 6.21 24.85
N VAL A 90 2.71 7.21 25.18
CA VAL A 90 2.84 8.00 26.40
C VAL A 90 1.78 7.55 27.40
N PRO A 91 2.16 7.17 28.64
CA PRO A 91 1.20 6.88 29.69
C PRO A 91 0.29 8.09 29.95
N THR A 92 -1.03 7.88 29.98
CA THR A 92 -1.99 8.94 30.33
C THR A 92 -2.95 8.46 31.42
N SER A 93 -3.27 9.37 32.34
CA SER A 93 -4.29 9.19 33.37
C SER A 93 -5.56 9.99 33.09
N GLY A 94 -5.62 10.72 31.97
CA GLY A 94 -6.69 11.63 31.58
C GLY A 94 -7.08 11.49 30.11
N GLU A 95 -7.45 12.59 29.46
CA GLU A 95 -7.70 12.59 28.02
C GLU A 95 -6.42 12.26 27.26
N SER A 96 -6.56 11.51 26.18
CA SER A 96 -5.43 11.09 25.37
C SER A 96 -5.04 12.18 24.41
N THR A 97 -3.75 12.38 24.17
CA THR A 97 -3.26 13.43 23.26
C THR A 97 -2.40 12.83 22.16
N VAL A 98 -2.42 13.48 21.00
CA VAL A 98 -1.51 13.21 19.89
C VAL A 98 -0.67 14.46 19.68
N LYS A 99 0.65 14.31 19.77
CA LYS A 99 1.62 15.32 19.35
C LYS A 99 2.35 14.82 18.11
N ILE A 100 2.04 15.40 16.96
CA ILE A 100 2.55 14.97 15.65
C ILE A 100 3.45 16.03 15.02
N ALA A 101 4.65 15.62 14.66
CA ALA A 101 5.66 16.40 13.97
C ALA A 101 6.08 15.73 12.66
N ASN A 102 6.76 16.49 11.80
CA ASN A 102 7.36 16.01 10.56
C ASN A 102 8.86 16.35 10.58
N VAL A 103 9.68 15.53 9.91
CA VAL A 103 11.12 15.82 9.74
C VAL A 103 11.40 17.12 8.97
N GLN A 104 10.43 17.62 8.21
CA GLN A 104 10.46 18.91 7.51
C GLN A 104 9.47 19.91 8.13
N PRO A 105 9.76 20.49 9.31
CA PRO A 105 8.82 21.32 10.07
C PRO A 105 8.40 22.61 9.33
N ASP A 106 9.27 23.16 8.48
CA ASP A 106 8.98 24.36 7.69
C ASP A 106 7.90 24.12 6.63
N LYS A 107 7.88 22.90 6.06
CA LYS A 107 6.85 22.49 5.07
C LYS A 107 5.61 21.90 5.75
N PHE A 108 5.80 21.19 6.86
CA PHE A 108 4.76 20.45 7.56
C PHE A 108 4.79 20.79 9.06
N PRO A 109 4.09 21.86 9.48
CA PRO A 109 4.12 22.33 10.86
C PRO A 109 3.63 21.27 11.87
N THR A 110 4.26 21.27 13.04
CA THR A 110 3.89 20.41 14.18
C THR A 110 2.49 20.74 14.68
N ARG A 111 1.72 19.72 15.08
CA ARG A 111 0.38 19.86 15.64
C ARG A 111 0.22 19.02 16.90
N GLU A 112 -0.65 19.48 17.78
CA GLU A 112 -1.06 18.77 18.97
C GLU A 112 -2.58 18.86 19.11
N PHE A 113 -3.23 17.74 19.44
CA PHE A 113 -4.68 17.68 19.62
C PHE A 113 -5.09 16.55 20.57
N THR A 114 -6.23 16.75 21.22
CA THR A 114 -6.86 15.74 22.09
C THR A 114 -7.58 14.68 21.25
N VAL A 115 -7.52 13.44 21.72
CA VAL A 115 -8.24 12.29 21.20
C VAL A 115 -9.39 11.97 22.15
N PRO A 116 -10.65 12.24 21.75
CA PRO A 116 -11.80 11.94 22.59
C PRO A 116 -11.90 10.44 22.88
N ARG A 117 -12.36 10.09 24.09
CA ARG A 117 -12.55 8.68 24.46
C ARG A 117 -13.68 8.04 23.66
N ASP A 118 -14.85 8.69 23.66
CA ASP A 118 -16.12 8.09 23.25
C ASP A 118 -16.66 8.64 21.93
N THR A 119 -16.03 9.66 21.34
CA THR A 119 -16.46 10.29 20.09
C THR A 119 -15.38 10.26 19.01
N ASP A 120 -15.81 10.40 17.76
CA ASP A 120 -14.89 10.47 16.63
C ASP A 120 -14.14 11.80 16.58
N ILE A 121 -12.92 11.75 16.06
CA ILE A 121 -12.16 12.97 15.74
C ILE A 121 -12.78 13.62 14.51
N GLU A 122 -13.09 14.91 14.64
CA GLU A 122 -13.54 15.70 13.51
C GLU A 122 -12.39 15.99 12.54
N ILE A 123 -12.67 15.76 11.25
CA ILE A 123 -11.80 16.09 10.14
C ILE A 123 -12.58 17.08 9.29
N ASP A 124 -12.05 18.29 9.13
CA ASP A 124 -12.62 19.28 8.20
C ASP A 124 -12.03 19.02 6.80
N PRO A 125 -12.80 18.42 5.87
CA PRO A 125 -12.30 18.10 4.54
C PRO A 125 -12.04 19.36 3.70
N LYS A 126 -12.54 20.54 4.12
CA LYS A 126 -12.31 21.81 3.42
C LYS A 126 -10.97 22.44 3.77
N LYS A 127 -10.34 22.00 4.88
CA LYS A 127 -9.01 22.45 5.28
C LYS A 127 -7.99 21.41 4.83
N HIS A 128 -7.22 21.73 3.78
CA HIS A 128 -6.16 20.85 3.29
C HIS A 128 -4.92 20.91 4.22
N GLU A 129 -4.99 20.22 5.36
CA GLU A 129 -3.86 20.05 6.29
C GLU A 129 -3.27 18.64 6.18
N TRP A 130 -1.94 18.54 6.17
CA TRP A 130 -1.24 17.25 6.06
C TRP A 130 -1.59 16.27 7.19
N VAL A 131 -1.88 16.79 8.40
CA VAL A 131 -2.26 16.00 9.57
C VAL A 131 -3.64 15.32 9.39
N ASN A 132 -4.47 15.77 8.44
CA ASN A 132 -5.75 15.12 8.20
C ASN A 132 -5.61 13.67 7.72
N TYR A 133 -4.51 13.33 7.01
CA TYR A 133 -4.23 11.93 6.65
C TYR A 133 -3.92 11.07 7.88
N PHE A 134 -3.21 11.61 8.87
CA PHE A 134 -3.01 10.94 10.14
C PHE A 134 -4.33 10.78 10.91
N LYS A 135 -5.11 11.87 11.00
CA LYS A 135 -6.43 11.86 11.65
C LYS A 135 -7.39 10.87 11.00
N ALA A 136 -7.32 10.67 9.69
CA ALA A 136 -8.12 9.69 8.98
C ALA A 136 -7.81 8.27 9.46
N GLY A 137 -6.54 7.87 9.44
CA GLY A 137 -6.11 6.56 9.95
C GLY A 137 -6.40 6.37 11.44
N LEU A 138 -6.21 7.42 12.24
CA LEU A 138 -6.57 7.45 13.66
C LEU A 138 -8.08 7.26 13.87
N SER A 139 -8.92 8.03 13.19
CA SER A 139 -10.38 7.97 13.31
C SER A 139 -10.91 6.57 12.97
N GLY A 140 -10.45 5.98 11.87
CA GLY A 140 -10.84 4.62 11.54
C GLY A 140 -10.36 3.60 12.58
N ALA A 141 -9.11 3.70 13.04
CA ALA A 141 -8.54 2.73 13.97
C ALA A 141 -9.28 2.76 15.31
N LEU A 142 -9.61 3.95 15.81
CA LEU A 142 -10.38 4.10 17.04
C LEU A 142 -11.79 3.56 16.89
N LYS A 143 -12.46 3.77 15.75
CA LYS A 143 -13.78 3.17 15.47
C LYS A 143 -13.75 1.65 15.54
N PHE A 144 -12.75 1.05 14.90
CA PHE A 144 -12.53 -0.39 14.95
C PHE A 144 -12.32 -0.87 16.40
N LEU A 145 -11.39 -0.24 17.13
CA LEU A 145 -11.04 -0.65 18.49
C LEU A 145 -12.18 -0.47 19.50
N ARG A 146 -12.97 0.60 19.39
CA ARG A 146 -14.17 0.83 20.22
C ARG A 146 -15.24 -0.22 20.01
N LYS A 147 -15.39 -0.72 18.77
CA LYS A 147 -16.33 -1.80 18.45
C LYS A 147 -15.89 -3.12 19.05
N GLU A 148 -14.59 -3.42 19.01
CA GLU A 148 -14.01 -4.66 19.54
C GLU A 148 -13.88 -4.66 21.07
N ARG A 149 -13.69 -3.50 21.71
CA ARG A 149 -13.38 -3.37 23.13
C ARG A 149 -14.30 -2.34 23.80
N SER A 150 -15.29 -2.81 24.57
CA SER A 150 -16.33 -1.99 25.21
C SER A 150 -15.82 -0.93 26.21
N SER A 151 -14.67 -1.16 26.86
CA SER A 151 -14.04 -0.22 27.81
C SER A 151 -12.75 0.40 27.27
N PHE A 152 -12.63 0.54 25.96
CA PHE A 152 -11.43 1.07 25.31
C PHE A 152 -11.16 2.54 25.68
N ALA A 153 -9.90 2.84 25.97
CA ALA A 153 -9.38 4.19 26.10
C ALA A 153 -8.21 4.33 25.11
N PRO A 154 -8.22 5.35 24.23
CA PRO A 154 -7.11 5.58 23.31
C PRO A 154 -5.80 5.83 24.06
N ALA A 155 -4.66 5.41 23.51
CA ALA A 155 -3.35 5.78 24.04
C ALA A 155 -2.97 7.21 23.65
N SER A 156 -2.18 7.89 24.49
CA SER A 156 -1.49 9.12 24.07
C SER A 156 -0.24 8.77 23.29
N VAL A 157 0.07 9.55 22.25
CA VAL A 157 1.21 9.26 21.37
C VAL A 157 1.98 10.52 20.97
N GLU A 158 3.31 10.37 20.92
CA GLU A 158 4.21 11.29 20.24
C GLU A 158 4.63 10.67 18.91
N VAL A 159 4.55 11.45 17.83
CA VAL A 159 4.64 10.96 16.46
C VAL A 159 5.58 11.81 15.65
N LEU A 160 6.59 11.21 15.01
CA LEU A 160 7.40 11.87 13.99
C LEU A 160 7.20 11.16 12.64
N VAL A 161 6.84 11.94 11.62
CA VAL A 161 6.60 11.45 10.26
C VAL A 161 7.74 11.85 9.34
N ASP A 162 8.17 10.90 8.51
CA ASP A 162 8.99 11.13 7.32
C ASP A 162 8.34 10.42 6.12
N GLY A 163 8.20 11.13 5.00
CA GLY A 163 7.67 10.60 3.75
C GLY A 163 8.51 11.08 2.57
N ASN A 164 8.87 10.15 1.67
CA ASN A 164 9.55 10.45 0.40
C ASN A 164 8.70 10.07 -0.82
N VAL A 165 7.43 9.67 -0.62
CA VAL A 165 6.47 9.50 -1.71
C VAL A 165 6.17 10.89 -2.29
N PRO A 166 6.42 11.14 -3.57
CA PRO A 166 6.18 12.45 -4.15
C PRO A 166 4.68 12.84 -4.04
N PRO A 167 4.35 13.99 -3.43
CA PRO A 167 2.97 14.44 -3.29
C PRO A 167 2.31 14.64 -4.65
N GLY A 168 1.07 14.18 -4.82
CA GLY A 168 0.30 14.38 -6.06
C GLY A 168 0.79 13.57 -7.27
N GLY A 169 1.88 12.80 -7.13
CA GLY A 169 2.53 12.11 -8.24
C GLY A 169 1.87 10.82 -8.70
N GLY A 170 0.57 10.60 -8.47
CA GLY A 170 -0.12 9.39 -8.92
C GLY A 170 0.37 8.06 -8.28
N ILE A 171 1.36 8.09 -7.38
CA ILE A 171 1.95 6.92 -6.69
C ILE A 171 1.28 6.66 -5.31
N SER A 172 0.11 7.26 -5.08
CA SER A 172 -0.74 7.18 -3.87
C SER A 172 -0.04 7.44 -2.53
N SER A 173 0.52 8.66 -2.42
CA SER A 173 1.01 9.20 -1.15
C SER A 173 -0.07 9.24 -0.06
N SER A 174 -1.35 9.47 -0.40
CA SER A 174 -2.46 9.47 0.58
C SER A 174 -2.69 8.09 1.19
N ALA A 175 -2.76 7.04 0.36
CA ALA A 175 -2.96 5.67 0.83
C ALA A 175 -1.78 5.20 1.67
N ALA A 176 -0.55 5.46 1.24
CA ALA A 176 0.65 5.17 2.03
C ALA A 176 0.58 5.82 3.42
N PHE A 177 0.21 7.11 3.48
CA PHE A 177 0.10 7.84 4.75
C PHE A 177 -1.02 7.26 5.63
N VAL A 178 -2.21 7.03 5.09
CA VAL A 178 -3.36 6.53 5.86
C VAL A 178 -3.10 5.11 6.35
N CYS A 179 -2.55 4.21 5.52
CA CYS A 179 -2.15 2.87 5.93
C CYS A 179 -1.10 2.90 7.05
N ALA A 180 -0.05 3.73 6.93
CA ALA A 180 0.96 3.87 7.99
C ALA A 180 0.35 4.42 9.29
N SER A 181 -0.57 5.37 9.19
CA SER A 181 -1.21 6.00 10.35
C SER A 181 -2.15 5.04 11.07
N ALA A 182 -2.98 4.32 10.31
CA ALA A 182 -3.86 3.27 10.83
C ALA A 182 -3.05 2.18 11.54
N LEU A 183 -1.98 1.69 10.90
CA LEU A 183 -1.08 0.70 11.48
C LEU A 183 -0.42 1.21 12.77
N ALA A 184 0.08 2.45 12.77
CA ALA A 184 0.70 3.10 13.92
C ALA A 184 -0.27 3.19 15.11
N VAL A 185 -1.48 3.67 14.88
CA VAL A 185 -2.49 3.87 15.92
C VAL A 185 -2.99 2.54 16.48
N MET A 186 -3.26 1.56 15.62
CA MET A 186 -3.67 0.23 16.07
C MET A 186 -2.59 -0.40 16.96
N LYS A 187 -1.32 -0.28 16.56
CA LYS A 187 -0.21 -0.81 17.37
C LYS A 187 -0.01 -0.05 18.69
N ALA A 188 -0.13 1.28 18.68
CA ALA A 188 -0.04 2.11 19.89
C ALA A 188 -1.09 1.75 20.94
N ASN A 189 -2.22 1.17 20.51
CA ASN A 189 -3.33 0.73 21.36
C ASN A 189 -3.31 -0.79 21.64
N ASP A 190 -2.13 -1.39 21.56
CA ASP A 190 -1.87 -2.81 21.83
C ASP A 190 -2.81 -3.75 21.05
N HIS A 191 -2.87 -3.53 19.74
CA HIS A 191 -3.59 -4.40 18.82
C HIS A 191 -2.65 -4.93 17.74
N ASN A 192 -2.62 -6.25 17.57
CA ASN A 192 -1.92 -6.88 16.45
C ASN A 192 -2.79 -6.74 15.20
N VAL A 193 -2.23 -6.15 14.14
CA VAL A 193 -2.99 -5.76 12.96
C VAL A 193 -2.88 -6.84 11.91
N SER A 194 -4.02 -7.40 11.49
CA SER A 194 -4.06 -8.21 10.29
C SER A 194 -4.04 -7.32 9.04
N LYS A 195 -3.47 -7.82 7.94
CA LYS A 195 -3.45 -7.08 6.67
C LYS A 195 -4.86 -6.78 6.16
N GLN A 196 -5.81 -7.69 6.38
CA GLN A 196 -7.20 -7.49 6.01
C GLN A 196 -7.85 -6.38 6.84
N ASP A 197 -7.65 -6.39 8.16
CA ASP A 197 -8.20 -5.33 9.02
C ASP A 197 -7.60 -3.97 8.65
N LEU A 198 -6.30 -3.92 8.33
CA LEU A 198 -5.65 -2.69 7.88
C LEU A 198 -6.24 -2.18 6.55
N LEU A 199 -6.56 -3.08 5.62
CA LEU A 199 -7.16 -2.72 4.35
C LEU A 199 -8.57 -2.15 4.54
N ASP A 200 -9.44 -2.89 5.23
CA ASP A 200 -10.84 -2.50 5.45
C ASP A 200 -10.88 -1.14 6.17
N LEU A 201 -9.99 -0.98 7.14
CA LEU A 201 -9.79 0.26 7.87
C LEU A 201 -9.32 1.41 6.98
N ALA A 202 -8.26 1.22 6.19
CA ALA A 202 -7.66 2.27 5.37
C ALA A 202 -8.63 2.75 4.26
N VAL A 203 -9.35 1.83 3.63
CA VAL A 203 -10.35 2.13 2.59
C VAL A 203 -11.47 3.01 3.14
N VAL A 204 -11.98 2.71 4.34
CA VAL A 204 -13.01 3.54 4.97
C VAL A 204 -12.44 4.87 5.46
N SER A 205 -11.21 4.86 5.99
CA SER A 205 -10.56 6.05 6.56
C SER A 205 -10.29 7.12 5.50
N GLU A 206 -9.86 6.76 4.29
CA GLU A 206 -9.60 7.73 3.22
C GLU A 206 -10.84 8.52 2.79
N ARG A 207 -12.04 7.96 2.97
CA ARG A 207 -13.29 8.68 2.70
C ARG A 207 -13.47 9.89 3.60
N ALA A 208 -12.91 9.85 4.82
CA ALA A 208 -13.00 10.97 5.77
C ALA A 208 -12.19 12.21 5.32
N VAL A 209 -11.25 12.04 4.38
CA VAL A 209 -10.52 13.15 3.74
C VAL A 209 -11.02 13.43 2.31
N GLY A 210 -12.18 12.87 1.94
CA GLY A 210 -12.84 13.11 0.65
C GLY A 210 -12.33 12.27 -0.51
N VAL A 211 -11.58 11.18 -0.27
CA VAL A 211 -11.06 10.29 -1.31
C VAL A 211 -11.88 9.00 -1.36
N TYR A 212 -12.54 8.74 -2.49
CA TYR A 212 -13.41 7.58 -2.72
C TYR A 212 -12.76 6.57 -3.68
N SER A 213 -11.67 5.92 -3.26
CA SER A 213 -10.94 4.91 -4.06
C SER A 213 -11.55 3.49 -3.97
N GLY A 214 -11.32 2.65 -4.98
CA GLY A 214 -11.80 1.26 -5.06
C GLY A 214 -11.06 0.21 -4.21
N GLY A 215 -10.06 0.61 -3.41
CA GLY A 215 -9.31 -0.28 -2.52
C GLY A 215 -7.98 -0.80 -3.07
N MET A 216 -7.71 -0.61 -4.36
CA MET A 216 -6.47 -1.01 -5.03
C MET A 216 -5.22 -0.42 -4.35
N ASP A 217 -5.26 0.87 -4.03
CA ASP A 217 -4.09 1.61 -3.53
C ASP A 217 -3.64 1.09 -2.17
N GLN A 218 -4.61 0.92 -1.27
CA GLN A 218 -4.42 0.39 0.07
C GLN A 218 -3.98 -1.07 -0.02
N ALA A 219 -4.62 -1.87 -0.87
CA ALA A 219 -4.24 -3.27 -1.08
C ALA A 219 -2.78 -3.40 -1.55
N ALA A 220 -2.38 -2.62 -2.56
CA ALA A 220 -1.01 -2.60 -3.05
C ALA A 220 -0.02 -2.13 -1.96
N SER A 221 -0.38 -1.11 -1.19
CA SER A 221 0.46 -0.63 -0.08
C SER A 221 0.64 -1.70 1.01
N ILE A 222 -0.37 -2.52 1.30
CA ILE A 222 -0.37 -3.45 2.43
C ILE A 222 0.18 -4.82 2.05
N PHE A 223 -0.30 -5.39 0.93
CA PHE A 223 -0.10 -6.79 0.59
C PHE A 223 1.07 -7.05 -0.35
N SER A 224 1.68 -6.02 -0.96
CA SER A 224 2.79 -6.23 -1.89
C SER A 224 3.97 -6.96 -1.25
N ARG A 225 4.70 -7.72 -2.08
CA ARG A 225 5.90 -8.45 -1.71
C ARG A 225 6.98 -8.17 -2.74
N ARG A 226 8.21 -8.01 -2.27
CA ARG A 226 9.38 -7.80 -3.13
C ARG A 226 9.49 -8.90 -4.19
N GLY A 227 9.68 -8.51 -5.45
CA GLY A 227 9.78 -9.43 -6.59
C GLY A 227 8.44 -9.94 -7.13
N TYR A 228 7.31 -9.44 -6.62
CA TYR A 228 5.98 -9.83 -7.08
C TYR A 228 5.14 -8.60 -7.46
N LEU A 229 4.33 -8.75 -8.51
CA LEU A 229 3.15 -7.90 -8.70
C LEU A 229 1.99 -8.46 -7.88
N LEU A 230 1.06 -7.59 -7.49
CA LEU A 230 -0.09 -7.95 -6.67
C LEU A 230 -1.34 -8.04 -7.55
N TYR A 231 -1.72 -9.25 -7.93
CA TYR A 231 -2.99 -9.47 -8.61
C TYR A 231 -4.13 -9.31 -7.60
N THR A 232 -4.85 -8.20 -7.71
CA THR A 232 -5.87 -7.79 -6.75
C THR A 232 -7.24 -8.03 -7.36
N GLN A 233 -8.05 -8.85 -6.68
CA GLN A 233 -9.37 -9.27 -7.13
C GLN A 233 -10.44 -8.62 -6.27
N PHE A 234 -11.53 -8.17 -6.89
CA PHE A 234 -12.64 -7.50 -6.17
C PHE A 234 -13.94 -8.29 -6.22
N PHE A 235 -14.05 -9.28 -7.11
CA PHE A 235 -15.27 -10.03 -7.37
C PHE A 235 -14.99 -11.55 -7.43
N PRO A 236 -15.84 -12.40 -6.82
CA PRO A 236 -17.05 -12.06 -6.05
C PRO A 236 -16.74 -11.54 -4.63
N THR A 237 -15.52 -11.78 -4.15
CA THR A 237 -14.98 -11.30 -2.89
C THR A 237 -13.58 -10.76 -3.13
N PHE A 238 -13.12 -9.90 -2.23
CA PHE A 238 -11.75 -9.40 -2.26
C PHE A 238 -10.76 -10.55 -2.05
N ASP A 239 -9.73 -10.64 -2.89
CA ASP A 239 -8.61 -11.57 -2.74
C ASP A 239 -7.34 -10.98 -3.37
N VAL A 240 -6.17 -11.47 -2.96
CA VAL A 240 -4.89 -11.06 -3.53
C VAL A 240 -4.00 -12.25 -3.83
N GLN A 241 -3.31 -12.20 -4.97
CA GLN A 241 -2.32 -13.20 -5.38
C GLN A 241 -1.01 -12.53 -5.75
N HIS A 242 0.11 -13.11 -5.30
CA HIS A 242 1.44 -12.64 -5.66
C HIS A 242 1.89 -13.26 -6.98
N VAL A 243 1.99 -12.46 -8.02
CA VAL A 243 2.46 -12.87 -9.35
C VAL A 243 3.96 -12.59 -9.43
N PRO A 244 4.82 -13.61 -9.52
CA PRO A 244 6.27 -13.39 -9.55
C PRO A 244 6.65 -12.60 -10.80
N VAL A 245 7.59 -11.67 -10.64
CA VAL A 245 8.31 -11.06 -11.78
C VAL A 245 9.49 -11.98 -12.08
N PRO A 246 9.46 -12.79 -13.16
CA PRO A 246 10.52 -13.75 -13.43
C PRO A 246 11.82 -13.05 -13.80
N LYS A 247 12.93 -13.77 -13.65
CA LYS A 247 14.25 -13.25 -14.04
C LYS A 247 14.31 -13.06 -15.57
N ALA A 248 15.09 -12.11 -16.02
CA ALA A 248 15.39 -11.90 -17.44
C ALA A 248 16.91 -11.73 -17.60
N ASP A 249 17.41 -11.90 -18.83
CA ASP A 249 18.84 -11.70 -19.14
C ASP A 249 19.30 -10.29 -18.74
N GLU A 250 18.44 -9.30 -19.00
CA GLU A 250 18.56 -7.97 -18.46
C GLU A 250 17.45 -7.70 -17.46
N GLU A 251 17.82 -7.19 -16.28
CA GLU A 251 16.87 -6.94 -15.21
C GLU A 251 15.83 -5.88 -15.61
N ILE A 252 14.55 -6.16 -15.35
CA ILE A 252 13.45 -5.24 -15.61
C ILE A 252 13.25 -4.32 -14.39
N THR A 253 13.15 -3.03 -14.67
CA THR A 253 12.89 -1.98 -13.68
C THR A 253 11.68 -1.15 -14.11
N PHE A 254 11.02 -0.51 -13.15
CA PHE A 254 9.96 0.46 -13.41
C PHE A 254 10.44 1.87 -13.07
N LEU A 255 10.17 2.81 -13.97
CA LEU A 255 10.35 4.23 -13.74
C LEU A 255 8.96 4.88 -13.75
N MET A 256 8.65 5.63 -12.69
CA MET A 256 7.46 6.46 -12.62
C MET A 256 7.87 7.91 -12.84
N ALA A 257 7.16 8.63 -13.72
CA ALA A 257 7.46 10.03 -14.04
C ALA A 257 6.21 10.89 -13.88
N GLN A 258 6.32 11.96 -13.11
CA GLN A 258 5.22 12.90 -12.88
C GLN A 258 5.10 13.87 -14.05
N SER A 259 3.87 14.14 -14.49
CA SER A 259 3.57 15.24 -15.42
C SER A 259 3.56 16.61 -14.73
N PHE A 260 3.51 16.65 -13.40
CA PHE A 260 3.19 17.86 -12.61
C PHE A 260 1.86 18.54 -12.98
N VAL A 261 1.05 17.94 -13.85
CA VAL A 261 -0.33 18.35 -14.08
C VAL A 261 -1.18 17.76 -12.97
N THR A 262 -1.73 18.64 -12.13
CA THR A 262 -2.64 18.22 -11.07
C THR A 262 -3.98 17.86 -11.68
N SER A 263 -4.39 16.61 -11.54
CA SER A 263 -5.77 16.21 -11.80
C SER A 263 -6.63 16.83 -10.69
N ASN A 264 -7.34 17.93 -10.96
CA ASN A 264 -8.27 18.58 -10.02
C ASN A 264 -9.52 17.72 -9.83
N LYS A 265 -9.34 16.55 -9.19
CA LYS A 265 -10.32 15.46 -9.11
C LYS A 265 -11.69 15.90 -8.62
N ALA A 266 -11.77 16.88 -7.72
CA ALA A 266 -13.05 17.37 -7.20
C ALA A 266 -13.79 18.30 -8.18
N GLU A 267 -13.07 19.20 -8.87
CA GLU A 267 -13.67 20.21 -9.75
C GLU A 267 -14.04 19.62 -11.12
N THR A 268 -13.15 18.79 -11.68
CA THR A 268 -13.37 18.17 -12.98
C THR A 268 -14.11 16.85 -12.89
N ALA A 269 -14.30 16.30 -11.68
CA ALA A 269 -15.00 15.03 -11.43
C ALA A 269 -16.27 14.88 -12.28
N PRO A 270 -17.20 15.86 -12.30
CA PRO A 270 -18.47 15.73 -13.03
C PRO A 270 -18.31 15.51 -14.54
N ARG A 271 -17.17 15.88 -15.13
CA ARG A 271 -16.86 15.74 -16.56
C ARG A 271 -15.80 14.66 -16.85
N HIS A 272 -15.05 14.25 -15.83
CA HIS A 272 -13.94 13.30 -15.91
C HIS A 272 -14.28 12.03 -15.12
N TYR A 273 -13.71 11.86 -13.94
CA TYR A 273 -13.79 10.61 -13.16
C TYR A 273 -15.24 10.15 -12.88
N ASN A 274 -16.10 11.02 -12.35
CA ASN A 274 -17.48 10.66 -12.03
C ASN A 274 -18.30 10.37 -13.29
N LEU A 275 -18.03 11.10 -14.38
CA LEU A 275 -18.65 10.80 -15.67
C LEU A 275 -18.27 9.39 -16.13
N ARG A 276 -17.01 8.98 -16.01
CA ARG A 276 -16.57 7.63 -16.38
C ARG A 276 -17.23 6.54 -15.53
N VAL A 277 -17.36 6.76 -14.22
CA VAL A 277 -18.10 5.86 -13.33
C VAL A 277 -19.56 5.73 -13.79
N ALA A 278 -20.23 6.85 -14.04
CA ALA A 278 -21.61 6.87 -14.53
C ALA A 278 -21.75 6.17 -15.89
N GLU A 279 -20.88 6.45 -16.86
CA GLU A 279 -20.89 5.82 -18.18
C GLU A 279 -20.72 4.30 -18.09
N CYS A 280 -19.84 3.80 -17.21
CA CYS A 280 -19.66 2.37 -17.00
C CYS A 280 -20.89 1.71 -16.37
N THR A 281 -21.47 2.34 -15.33
CA THR A 281 -22.70 1.87 -14.70
C THR A 281 -23.87 1.84 -15.68
N LEU A 282 -24.05 2.91 -16.44
CA LEU A 282 -25.08 3.00 -17.47
C LEU A 282 -24.88 1.94 -18.57
N ALA A 283 -23.64 1.68 -18.99
CA ALA A 283 -23.33 0.63 -19.94
C ALA A 283 -23.70 -0.75 -19.39
N ALA A 284 -23.39 -1.05 -18.12
CA ALA A 284 -23.72 -2.32 -17.48
C ALA A 284 -25.24 -2.56 -17.43
N VAL A 285 -26.02 -1.56 -17.01
CA VAL A 285 -27.49 -1.72 -16.90
C VAL A 285 -28.18 -1.74 -18.26
N VAL A 286 -27.68 -1.00 -19.26
CA VAL A 286 -28.19 -1.06 -20.64
C VAL A 286 -27.91 -2.43 -21.24
N LEU A 287 -26.67 -2.93 -21.15
CA LEU A 287 -26.31 -4.27 -21.63
C LEU A 287 -27.16 -5.36 -20.97
N ALA A 288 -27.39 -5.26 -19.66
CA ALA A 288 -28.26 -6.18 -18.95
C ALA A 288 -29.71 -6.12 -19.46
N ALA A 289 -30.28 -4.93 -19.59
CA ALA A 289 -31.66 -4.74 -20.06
C ALA A 289 -31.86 -5.28 -21.48
N GLN A 290 -30.91 -5.02 -22.39
CA GLN A 290 -30.96 -5.54 -23.76
C GLN A 290 -30.87 -7.08 -23.82
N HIS A 291 -30.26 -7.71 -22.82
CA HIS A 291 -30.27 -9.17 -22.63
C HIS A 291 -31.42 -9.69 -21.75
N GLY A 292 -32.39 -8.86 -21.35
CA GLY A 292 -33.47 -9.27 -20.45
C GLY A 292 -32.96 -9.76 -19.09
N LEU A 293 -31.87 -9.17 -18.59
CA LEU A 293 -31.27 -9.43 -17.29
C LEU A 293 -31.62 -8.30 -16.32
N THR A 294 -31.88 -8.67 -15.07
CA THR A 294 -32.00 -7.72 -13.95
C THR A 294 -30.79 -7.89 -13.06
N LEU A 295 -29.96 -6.84 -12.96
CA LEU A 295 -28.79 -6.82 -12.11
C LEU A 295 -29.17 -6.58 -10.64
N GLN A 296 -28.52 -7.31 -9.73
CA GLN A 296 -28.56 -7.03 -8.30
C GLN A 296 -27.53 -5.95 -7.96
N LYS A 297 -27.77 -5.20 -6.88
CA LYS A 297 -26.79 -4.20 -6.43
C LYS A 297 -25.50 -4.87 -5.96
N ASP A 298 -24.38 -4.37 -6.44
CA ASP A 298 -23.03 -4.78 -6.02
C ASP A 298 -22.33 -3.69 -5.18
N ASN A 299 -21.06 -3.91 -4.87
CA ASN A 299 -20.25 -2.99 -4.05
C ASN A 299 -19.59 -1.85 -4.84
N SER A 300 -19.91 -1.68 -6.12
CA SER A 300 -19.40 -0.56 -6.93
C SER A 300 -20.01 0.78 -6.49
N SER A 301 -19.42 1.89 -6.93
CA SER A 301 -19.79 3.25 -6.48
C SER A 301 -21.26 3.62 -6.70
N LEU A 302 -21.88 3.10 -7.76
CA LEU A 302 -23.30 3.30 -8.07
C LEU A 302 -24.14 2.02 -7.93
N GLY A 303 -23.53 0.96 -7.40
CA GLY A 303 -24.18 -0.33 -7.14
C GLY A 303 -24.41 -1.21 -8.38
N TYR A 304 -23.90 -0.83 -9.55
CA TYR A 304 -23.95 -1.67 -10.75
C TYR A 304 -22.65 -1.55 -11.55
N SER A 305 -21.96 -2.66 -11.72
CA SER A 305 -20.68 -2.74 -12.43
C SER A 305 -20.74 -3.58 -13.71
N LEU A 306 -19.79 -3.32 -14.60
CA LEU A 306 -19.59 -4.14 -15.80
C LEU A 306 -19.22 -5.59 -15.46
N ARG A 307 -18.53 -5.87 -14.34
CA ARG A 307 -18.24 -7.24 -13.88
C ARG A 307 -19.50 -7.97 -13.44
N ASN A 308 -20.45 -7.28 -12.80
CA ASN A 308 -21.72 -7.88 -12.41
C ASN A 308 -22.56 -8.24 -13.65
N PHE A 309 -22.67 -7.35 -14.64
CA PHE A 309 -23.27 -7.69 -15.94
C PHE A 309 -22.60 -8.92 -16.56
N HIS A 310 -21.27 -8.93 -16.64
CA HIS A 310 -20.52 -10.06 -17.17
C HIS A 310 -20.88 -11.37 -16.46
N HIS A 311 -20.89 -11.39 -15.13
CA HIS A 311 -21.25 -12.60 -14.38
C HIS A 311 -22.68 -13.08 -14.68
N GLU A 312 -23.66 -12.18 -14.64
CA GLU A 312 -25.06 -12.54 -14.90
C GLU A 312 -25.31 -12.98 -16.35
N PHE A 313 -24.61 -12.37 -17.31
CA PHE A 313 -24.66 -12.77 -18.71
C PHE A 313 -24.08 -14.18 -18.90
N MET A 314 -22.89 -14.46 -18.38
CA MET A 314 -22.30 -15.81 -18.43
C MET A 314 -23.16 -16.85 -17.69
N ARG A 315 -23.80 -16.47 -16.58
CA ARG A 315 -24.73 -17.33 -15.84
C ARG A 315 -25.93 -17.71 -16.69
N LYS A 316 -26.55 -16.74 -17.38
CA LYS A 316 -27.69 -16.97 -18.27
C LYS A 316 -27.30 -17.87 -19.45
N GLU A 317 -26.13 -17.67 -20.02
CA GLU A 317 -25.62 -18.49 -21.14
C GLU A 317 -25.09 -19.87 -20.69
N GLY A 318 -25.03 -20.16 -19.38
CA GLY A 318 -24.49 -21.43 -18.86
C GLY A 318 -22.97 -21.58 -18.97
N ARG A 319 -22.25 -20.45 -19.08
CA ARG A 319 -20.81 -20.37 -19.41
C ARG A 319 -19.93 -19.87 -18.27
N LEU A 320 -20.42 -19.90 -17.03
CA LEU A 320 -19.63 -19.50 -15.84
C LEU A 320 -18.36 -20.35 -15.62
N ASN A 321 -18.33 -21.56 -16.17
CA ASN A 321 -17.20 -22.48 -16.06
C ASN A 321 -16.14 -22.27 -17.17
N ASP A 322 -16.41 -21.41 -18.16
CA ASP A 322 -15.41 -21.05 -19.17
C ASP A 322 -14.24 -20.31 -18.50
N SER A 323 -13.07 -20.29 -19.14
CA SER A 323 -11.97 -19.46 -18.67
C SER A 323 -12.37 -17.98 -18.65
N LEU A 324 -11.83 -17.20 -17.70
CA LEU A 324 -12.20 -15.79 -17.57
C LEU A 324 -11.86 -15.00 -18.84
N GLU A 325 -10.79 -15.37 -19.55
CA GLU A 325 -10.42 -14.82 -20.86
C GLU A 325 -11.53 -15.02 -21.89
N SER A 326 -12.08 -16.24 -22.00
CA SER A 326 -13.17 -16.57 -22.92
C SER A 326 -14.48 -15.84 -22.56
N GLN A 327 -14.75 -15.72 -21.25
CA GLN A 327 -15.90 -14.95 -20.78
C GLN A 327 -15.75 -13.46 -21.13
N ILE A 328 -14.56 -12.89 -20.96
CA ILE A 328 -14.25 -11.50 -21.33
C ILE A 328 -14.40 -11.29 -22.84
N ASP A 329 -13.88 -12.19 -23.68
CA ASP A 329 -14.04 -12.10 -25.13
C ASP A 329 -15.51 -12.07 -25.54
N SER A 330 -16.34 -12.84 -24.85
CA SER A 330 -17.78 -12.88 -25.08
C SER A 330 -18.44 -11.54 -24.75
N VAL A 331 -18.13 -10.92 -23.60
CA VAL A 331 -18.71 -9.60 -23.25
C VAL A 331 -18.15 -8.45 -24.09
N ILE A 332 -16.93 -8.57 -24.63
CA ILE A 332 -16.39 -7.64 -25.63
C ILE A 332 -17.26 -7.70 -26.89
N GLN A 333 -17.51 -8.90 -27.41
CA GLN A 333 -18.33 -9.08 -28.61
C GLN A 333 -19.77 -8.58 -28.38
N THR A 334 -20.36 -8.91 -27.23
CA THR A 334 -21.68 -8.41 -26.84
C THR A 334 -21.74 -6.87 -26.78
N ALA A 335 -20.72 -6.22 -26.20
CA ALA A 335 -20.67 -4.75 -26.19
C ALA A 335 -20.53 -4.16 -27.60
N ILE A 336 -19.79 -4.84 -28.49
CA ILE A 336 -19.67 -4.45 -29.90
C ILE A 336 -21.04 -4.47 -30.59
N GLU A 337 -21.83 -5.50 -30.34
CA GLU A 337 -23.13 -5.71 -31.00
C GLU A 337 -24.24 -4.83 -30.43
N LEU A 338 -24.32 -4.71 -29.09
CA LEU A 338 -25.46 -4.08 -28.41
C LEU A 338 -25.29 -2.60 -28.11
N LEU A 339 -24.07 -2.07 -28.19
CA LEU A 339 -23.81 -0.64 -28.04
C LEU A 339 -23.28 -0.03 -29.35
N PRO A 340 -24.09 0.02 -30.44
CA PRO A 340 -23.59 0.41 -31.76
C PRO A 340 -23.29 1.91 -31.90
N GLN A 341 -23.78 2.78 -31.00
CA GLN A 341 -23.62 4.22 -31.15
C GLN A 341 -22.25 4.69 -30.65
N GLU A 342 -21.33 4.93 -31.59
CA GLU A 342 -19.99 5.44 -31.28
C GLU A 342 -20.01 6.91 -30.85
N GLN A 343 -20.99 7.71 -31.28
CA GLN A 343 -21.15 9.08 -30.79
C GLN A 343 -21.70 9.17 -29.34
N GLY A 344 -21.90 8.04 -28.66
CA GLY A 344 -22.54 7.96 -27.34
C GLY A 344 -24.05 8.11 -27.39
N TYR A 345 -24.69 8.24 -26.22
CA TYR A 345 -26.14 8.24 -26.04
C TYR A 345 -26.60 9.43 -25.19
N THR A 346 -27.74 10.03 -25.52
CA THR A 346 -28.43 11.01 -24.67
C THR A 346 -29.16 10.33 -23.50
N ARG A 347 -29.61 11.11 -22.52
CA ARG A 347 -30.42 10.60 -21.40
C ARG A 347 -31.72 9.98 -21.90
N GLU A 348 -32.36 10.60 -22.88
CA GLU A 348 -33.60 10.16 -23.48
C GLU A 348 -33.43 8.81 -24.19
N GLU A 349 -32.33 8.65 -24.94
CA GLU A 349 -31.99 7.39 -25.60
C GLU A 349 -31.73 6.27 -24.58
N ILE A 350 -30.99 6.55 -23.51
CA ILE A 350 -30.70 5.57 -22.45
C ILE A 350 -31.98 5.20 -21.70
N ALA A 351 -32.79 6.19 -21.29
CA ALA A 351 -34.05 5.96 -20.61
C ALA A 351 -35.00 5.08 -21.46
N LYS A 352 -35.04 5.33 -22.78
CA LYS A 352 -35.77 4.49 -23.74
C LYS A 352 -35.24 3.06 -23.80
N LEU A 353 -33.92 2.87 -23.84
CA LEU A 353 -33.29 1.53 -23.84
C LEU A 353 -33.57 0.74 -22.56
N LEU A 354 -33.78 1.44 -21.44
CA LEU A 354 -34.10 0.86 -20.13
C LEU A 354 -35.60 0.74 -19.87
N GLY A 355 -36.46 1.31 -20.72
CA GLY A 355 -37.91 1.33 -20.51
C GLY A 355 -38.36 2.15 -19.29
N ILE A 356 -37.62 3.21 -18.95
CA ILE A 356 -37.91 4.10 -17.81
C ILE A 356 -37.99 5.56 -18.26
N THR A 357 -38.42 6.45 -17.37
CA THR A 357 -38.37 7.90 -17.60
C THR A 357 -36.97 8.46 -17.33
N VAL A 358 -36.66 9.64 -17.91
CA VAL A 358 -35.39 10.35 -17.62
C VAL A 358 -35.27 10.70 -16.13
N GLY A 359 -36.37 11.07 -15.46
CA GLY A 359 -36.36 11.34 -14.01
C GLY A 359 -36.00 10.12 -13.17
N GLU A 360 -36.47 8.93 -13.57
CA GLU A 360 -36.07 7.67 -12.93
C GLU A 360 -34.62 7.31 -13.21
N LEU A 361 -34.14 7.53 -14.43
CA LEU A 361 -32.73 7.33 -14.80
C LEU A 361 -31.81 8.16 -13.89
N GLU A 362 -32.11 9.46 -13.76
CA GLU A 362 -31.37 10.40 -12.91
C GLU A 362 -31.37 9.94 -11.45
N THR A 363 -32.56 9.65 -10.92
CA THR A 363 -32.73 9.26 -9.52
C THR A 363 -32.02 7.95 -9.19
N LYS A 364 -32.10 6.95 -10.07
CA LYS A 364 -31.55 5.60 -9.83
C LYS A 364 -30.05 5.49 -10.05
N PHE A 365 -29.51 6.17 -11.06
CA PHE A 365 -28.14 5.91 -11.53
C PHE A 365 -27.21 7.13 -11.51
N LEU A 366 -27.72 8.35 -11.38
CA LEU A 366 -26.91 9.57 -11.51
C LEU A 366 -27.00 10.51 -10.29
N SER A 367 -27.77 10.16 -9.26
CA SER A 367 -28.04 11.03 -8.10
C SER A 367 -26.95 11.03 -7.02
N ALA A 368 -26.04 10.05 -7.03
CA ALA A 368 -25.01 9.91 -6.00
C ALA A 368 -23.94 11.01 -6.04
N PHE A 369 -23.69 11.59 -7.22
CA PHE A 369 -22.75 12.68 -7.42
C PHE A 369 -23.07 13.46 -8.71
N PRO A 370 -22.62 14.72 -8.85
CA PRO A 370 -22.87 15.49 -10.06
C PRO A 370 -22.20 14.88 -11.29
N VAL A 371 -22.94 14.81 -12.40
CA VAL A 371 -22.46 14.33 -13.71
C VAL A 371 -22.85 15.34 -14.78
N GLN A 372 -21.90 15.73 -15.63
CA GLN A 372 -22.08 16.71 -16.70
C GLN A 372 -21.64 16.12 -18.03
N ALA A 373 -22.62 15.75 -18.84
CA ALA A 373 -22.43 15.29 -20.20
C ALA A 373 -23.71 15.49 -21.00
N GLU A 374 -23.57 15.84 -22.28
CA GLU A 374 -24.68 15.82 -23.24
C GLU A 374 -24.93 14.39 -23.76
N ARG A 375 -23.84 13.64 -23.98
CA ARG A 375 -23.86 12.24 -24.41
C ARG A 375 -22.94 11.40 -23.53
N PHE A 376 -23.32 10.14 -23.31
CA PHE A 376 -22.58 9.14 -22.55
C PHE A 376 -21.98 8.11 -23.50
N LEU A 377 -20.66 7.95 -23.52
CA LEU A 377 -19.94 7.03 -24.41
C LEU A 377 -19.93 5.58 -23.88
N LEU A 378 -21.12 5.00 -23.72
CA LEU A 378 -21.31 3.68 -23.10
C LEU A 378 -20.45 2.59 -23.75
N ARG A 379 -20.43 2.56 -25.10
CA ARG A 379 -19.66 1.59 -25.90
C ARG A 379 -18.19 1.64 -25.54
N GLN A 380 -17.58 2.82 -25.64
CA GLN A 380 -16.16 2.99 -25.45
C GLN A 380 -15.76 2.64 -24.02
N ARG A 381 -16.55 3.06 -23.03
CA ARG A 381 -16.21 2.80 -21.63
C ARG A 381 -16.28 1.30 -21.32
N ALA A 382 -17.32 0.61 -21.81
CA ALA A 382 -17.41 -0.85 -21.69
C ALA A 382 -16.24 -1.56 -22.38
N LEU A 383 -15.94 -1.18 -23.63
CA LEU A 383 -14.86 -1.81 -24.40
C LEU A 383 -13.48 -1.57 -23.78
N HIS A 384 -13.22 -0.37 -23.27
CA HIS A 384 -11.99 -0.10 -22.52
C HIS A 384 -11.90 -1.06 -21.33
N CYS A 385 -12.93 -1.11 -20.48
CA CYS A 385 -12.90 -1.91 -19.25
C CYS A 385 -12.72 -3.40 -19.53
N PHE A 386 -13.47 -3.97 -20.49
CA PHE A 386 -13.35 -5.38 -20.82
C PHE A 386 -12.00 -5.71 -21.45
N LYS A 387 -11.52 -4.89 -22.41
CA LYS A 387 -10.21 -5.13 -23.03
C LYS A 387 -9.05 -4.88 -22.07
N GLU A 388 -9.18 -3.94 -21.14
CA GLU A 388 -8.17 -3.72 -20.09
C GLU A 388 -8.14 -4.88 -19.10
N ALA A 389 -9.29 -5.40 -18.68
CA ALA A 389 -9.35 -6.63 -17.89
C ALA A 389 -8.71 -7.82 -18.62
N ARG A 390 -8.92 -7.94 -19.94
CA ARG A 390 -8.24 -8.96 -20.74
C ARG A 390 -6.71 -8.77 -20.73
N ARG A 391 -6.23 -7.54 -20.93
CA ARG A 391 -4.79 -7.22 -20.87
C ARG A 391 -4.17 -7.55 -19.52
N VAL A 392 -4.89 -7.35 -18.40
CA VAL A 392 -4.42 -7.75 -17.07
C VAL A 392 -4.20 -9.27 -16.99
N LEU A 393 -5.13 -10.07 -17.52
CA LEU A 393 -4.99 -11.53 -17.56
C LEU A 393 -3.84 -11.97 -18.46
N ASP A 394 -3.72 -11.37 -19.64
CA ASP A 394 -2.64 -11.68 -20.57
C ASP A 394 -1.26 -11.32 -19.98
N PHE A 395 -1.17 -10.18 -19.27
CA PHE A 395 0.05 -9.76 -18.58
C PHE A 395 0.42 -10.75 -17.46
N LYS A 396 -0.55 -11.11 -16.61
CA LYS A 396 -0.39 -12.10 -15.55
C LYS A 396 0.04 -13.47 -16.11
N ALA A 397 -0.64 -13.94 -17.15
CA ALA A 397 -0.35 -15.22 -17.79
C ALA A 397 1.07 -15.23 -18.37
N CYS A 398 1.49 -14.15 -19.04
CA CYS A 398 2.83 -14.01 -19.57
C CYS A 398 3.92 -14.10 -18.48
N LEU A 399 3.68 -13.51 -17.29
CA LEU A 399 4.59 -13.63 -16.15
C LEU A 399 4.59 -15.04 -15.54
N ALA A 400 3.42 -15.68 -15.43
CA ALA A 400 3.26 -16.96 -14.73
C ALA A 400 3.78 -18.19 -15.50
N GLN A 401 3.99 -18.08 -16.81
CA GLN A 401 4.34 -19.22 -17.68
C GLN A 401 5.78 -19.72 -17.54
N SER A 402 6.70 -18.96 -16.96
CA SER A 402 8.12 -19.32 -16.90
C SER A 402 8.81 -18.68 -15.71
N SER A 403 9.85 -19.34 -15.20
CA SER A 403 10.77 -18.78 -14.22
C SER A 403 11.73 -17.73 -14.81
N THR A 404 11.83 -17.68 -16.14
CA THR A 404 12.61 -16.70 -16.91
C THR A 404 11.82 -16.11 -18.06
N LEU A 405 11.92 -14.79 -18.25
CA LEU A 405 11.32 -14.09 -19.37
C LEU A 405 12.32 -13.99 -20.54
N ASP A 406 11.95 -14.60 -21.67
CA ASP A 406 12.64 -14.41 -22.94
C ASP A 406 12.28 -13.05 -23.59
N SER A 407 13.05 -12.65 -24.61
CA SER A 407 12.87 -11.36 -25.29
C SER A 407 11.48 -11.18 -25.91
N GLN A 408 10.84 -12.26 -26.37
CA GLN A 408 9.51 -12.20 -26.98
C GLN A 408 8.44 -11.87 -25.93
N ARG A 409 8.49 -12.54 -24.77
CA ARG A 409 7.60 -12.25 -23.64
C ARG A 409 7.81 -10.85 -23.10
N ILE A 410 9.06 -10.40 -22.95
CA ILE A 410 9.37 -9.04 -22.51
C ILE A 410 8.77 -8.01 -23.47
N SER A 411 8.93 -8.22 -24.78
CA SER A 411 8.33 -7.37 -25.81
C SER A 411 6.80 -7.38 -25.73
N TYR A 412 6.19 -8.54 -25.49
CA TYR A 412 4.74 -8.66 -25.36
C TYR A 412 4.19 -7.91 -24.14
N LEU A 413 4.85 -8.02 -22.98
CA LEU A 413 4.51 -7.23 -21.78
C LEU A 413 4.57 -5.72 -22.08
N GLY A 414 5.62 -5.27 -22.79
CA GLY A 414 5.75 -3.87 -23.20
C GLY A 414 4.64 -3.43 -24.14
N GLN A 415 4.26 -4.28 -25.10
CA GLN A 415 3.13 -4.04 -26.00
C GLN A 415 1.81 -3.90 -25.24
N LEU A 416 1.52 -4.76 -24.27
CA LEU A 416 0.30 -4.68 -23.45
C LEU A 416 0.20 -3.35 -22.69
N LEU A 417 1.31 -2.82 -22.18
CA LEU A 417 1.34 -1.50 -21.54
C LEU A 417 1.04 -0.38 -22.55
N ASN A 418 1.61 -0.44 -23.76
CA ASN A 418 1.37 0.55 -24.80
C ASN A 418 -0.09 0.52 -25.29
N GLU A 419 -0.68 -0.67 -25.44
CA GLU A 419 -2.09 -0.82 -25.79
C GLU A 419 -3.03 -0.32 -24.68
N SER A 420 -2.66 -0.52 -23.41
CA SER A 420 -3.35 0.10 -22.28
C SER A 420 -3.28 1.63 -22.36
N GLN A 421 -2.12 2.23 -22.68
CA GLN A 421 -2.01 3.68 -22.87
C GLN A 421 -2.88 4.18 -24.02
N ASP A 422 -2.84 3.51 -25.17
CA ASP A 422 -3.62 3.91 -26.34
C ASP A 422 -5.13 3.82 -26.03
N SER A 423 -5.55 2.77 -25.32
CA SER A 423 -6.92 2.61 -24.83
C SER A 423 -7.30 3.72 -23.85
N CYS A 424 -6.44 4.06 -22.88
CA CYS A 424 -6.67 5.17 -21.95
C CYS A 424 -6.78 6.52 -22.66
N ARG A 425 -5.91 6.78 -23.66
CA ARG A 425 -5.91 8.03 -24.43
C ARG A 425 -7.15 8.17 -25.30
N THR A 426 -7.45 7.14 -26.08
CA THR A 426 -8.42 7.24 -27.20
C THR A 426 -9.79 6.66 -26.89
N THR A 427 -9.84 5.53 -26.17
CA THR A 427 -11.09 4.84 -25.88
C THR A 427 -11.69 5.32 -24.55
N TYR A 428 -10.87 5.50 -23.52
CA TYR A 428 -11.33 6.00 -22.23
C TYR A 428 -11.25 7.51 -22.08
N GLU A 429 -10.47 8.19 -22.90
CA GLU A 429 -10.28 9.64 -22.86
C GLU A 429 -9.91 10.14 -21.46
N CYS A 430 -8.93 9.46 -20.83
CA CYS A 430 -8.38 9.81 -19.53
C CYS A 430 -6.88 10.11 -19.55
N SER A 431 -6.27 10.30 -20.72
CA SER A 431 -4.89 10.80 -20.81
C SER A 431 -4.81 12.33 -20.80
N ALA A 432 -3.61 12.87 -21.02
CA ALA A 432 -3.34 14.30 -21.15
C ALA A 432 -2.13 14.51 -22.09
N PRO A 433 -2.02 15.68 -22.76
CA PRO A 433 -0.90 15.96 -23.67
C PRO A 433 0.47 15.74 -23.01
N GLU A 434 0.62 16.16 -21.75
CA GLU A 434 1.85 16.01 -20.98
C GLU A 434 2.20 14.54 -20.70
N VAL A 435 1.18 13.75 -20.39
CA VAL A 435 1.30 12.31 -20.16
C VAL A 435 1.70 11.60 -21.46
N ASP A 436 1.11 11.99 -22.58
CA ASP A 436 1.43 11.45 -23.90
C ASP A 436 2.85 11.83 -24.35
N ASP A 437 3.29 13.06 -24.08
CA ASP A 437 4.65 13.53 -24.38
C ASP A 437 5.69 12.75 -23.57
N ILE A 438 5.48 12.60 -22.25
CA ILE A 438 6.33 11.77 -21.39
C ILE A 438 6.41 10.33 -21.93
N CYS A 439 5.28 9.71 -22.28
CA CYS A 439 5.27 8.36 -22.85
C CYS A 439 6.00 8.28 -24.19
N ALA A 440 5.91 9.30 -25.05
CA ALA A 440 6.60 9.35 -26.32
C ALA A 440 8.13 9.47 -26.14
N ILE A 441 8.58 10.38 -25.28
CA ILE A 441 10.00 10.60 -24.96
C ILE A 441 10.60 9.32 -24.37
N ALA A 442 9.94 8.73 -23.37
CA ALA A 442 10.45 7.53 -22.69
C ALA A 442 10.57 6.34 -23.65
N ARG A 443 9.58 6.12 -24.53
CA ARG A 443 9.64 5.05 -25.56
C ARG A 443 10.81 5.23 -26.51
N ARG A 444 11.02 6.45 -27.02
CA ARG A 444 12.16 6.75 -27.89
C ARG A 444 13.50 6.56 -27.18
N ALA A 445 13.57 6.84 -25.88
CA ALA A 445 14.78 6.70 -25.07
C ALA A 445 15.09 5.24 -24.65
N GLY A 446 14.14 4.30 -24.81
CA GLY A 446 14.39 2.87 -24.66
C GLY A 446 13.50 2.12 -23.68
N THR A 447 12.34 2.66 -23.29
CA THR A 447 11.35 1.86 -22.53
C THR A 447 10.70 0.80 -23.41
N LEU A 448 10.37 -0.35 -22.83
CA LEU A 448 9.62 -1.44 -23.46
C LEU A 448 8.13 -1.10 -23.58
N GLY A 449 7.58 -0.44 -22.57
CA GLY A 449 6.19 -0.01 -22.53
C GLY A 449 6.01 1.20 -21.63
N SER A 450 5.15 2.12 -22.04
CA SER A 450 4.88 3.37 -21.31
C SER A 450 3.39 3.67 -21.30
N ARG A 451 2.85 3.95 -20.11
CA ARG A 451 1.45 4.33 -19.93
C ARG A 451 1.26 5.27 -18.75
N LEU A 452 0.13 5.96 -18.72
CA LEU A 452 -0.33 6.67 -17.53
C LEU A 452 -0.55 5.70 -16.36
N THR A 453 -0.62 6.19 -15.13
CA THR A 453 -1.02 5.39 -13.97
C THR A 453 -1.82 6.23 -12.99
N GLY A 454 -2.81 5.60 -12.34
CA GLY A 454 -3.80 6.28 -11.52
C GLY A 454 -4.89 6.94 -12.37
N ALA A 455 -5.58 7.91 -11.76
CA ALA A 455 -6.84 8.45 -12.30
C ALA A 455 -6.74 9.15 -13.66
N GLY A 456 -5.56 9.45 -14.19
CA GLY A 456 -5.40 10.16 -15.46
C GLY A 456 -5.72 11.66 -15.43
N TRP A 457 -5.90 12.25 -16.62
CA TRP A 457 -6.01 13.69 -16.89
C TRP A 457 -4.84 14.49 -16.27
N GLY A 458 -3.63 13.98 -16.44
CA GLY A 458 -2.41 14.43 -15.77
C GLY A 458 -1.86 13.34 -14.86
N GLY A 459 -1.29 13.72 -13.72
CA GLY A 459 -0.75 12.77 -12.75
C GLY A 459 0.58 12.19 -13.20
N CYS A 460 0.67 10.87 -13.35
CA CYS A 460 1.93 10.15 -13.47
C CYS A 460 1.87 9.10 -14.57
N THR A 461 3.05 8.72 -15.06
CA THR A 461 3.26 7.60 -15.98
C THR A 461 4.09 6.52 -15.31
N VAL A 462 3.95 5.29 -15.79
CA VAL A 462 4.81 4.16 -15.47
C VAL A 462 5.45 3.64 -16.75
N HIS A 463 6.73 3.36 -16.65
CA HIS A 463 7.59 2.94 -17.74
C HIS A 463 8.27 1.63 -17.35
N MET A 464 8.04 0.57 -18.13
CA MET A 464 8.78 -0.68 -17.98
C MET A 464 10.00 -0.60 -18.89
N LEU A 465 11.19 -0.81 -18.33
CA LEU A 465 12.44 -0.65 -19.06
C LEU A 465 13.52 -1.61 -18.55
N PRO A 466 14.50 -1.97 -19.39
CA PRO A 466 15.67 -2.69 -18.94
C PRO A 466 16.54 -1.79 -18.04
N GLN A 467 17.21 -2.37 -17.05
CA GLN A 467 18.01 -1.63 -16.07
C GLN A 467 19.10 -0.76 -16.73
N SER A 468 19.71 -1.20 -17.85
CA SER A 468 20.71 -0.41 -18.57
C SER A 468 20.15 0.86 -19.22
N LYS A 469 18.83 0.95 -19.41
CA LYS A 469 18.16 2.11 -20.03
C LYS A 469 17.72 3.17 -19.02
N VAL A 470 17.81 2.90 -17.72
CA VAL A 470 17.36 3.83 -16.67
C VAL A 470 18.01 5.21 -16.79
N GLU A 471 19.32 5.27 -16.99
CA GLU A 471 20.05 6.54 -17.12
C GLU A 471 19.63 7.30 -18.38
N ALA A 472 19.55 6.62 -19.53
CA ALA A 472 19.18 7.22 -20.81
C ALA A 472 17.75 7.78 -20.79
N VAL A 473 16.79 7.03 -20.24
CA VAL A 473 15.39 7.47 -20.12
C VAL A 473 15.26 8.63 -19.13
N THR A 474 15.94 8.54 -17.98
CA THR A 474 15.95 9.63 -16.98
C THR A 474 16.50 10.92 -17.59
N LYS A 475 17.61 10.84 -18.34
CA LYS A 475 18.22 11.98 -19.02
C LYS A 475 17.27 12.58 -20.05
N ALA A 476 16.68 11.76 -20.91
CA ALA A 476 15.74 12.22 -21.93
C ALA A 476 14.53 12.93 -21.31
N LEU A 477 13.93 12.39 -20.25
CA LEU A 477 12.82 13.04 -19.56
C LEU A 477 13.23 14.37 -18.91
N LYS A 478 14.42 14.43 -18.29
CA LYS A 478 14.96 15.68 -17.72
C LYS A 478 15.11 16.76 -18.79
N GLU A 479 15.80 16.44 -19.89
CA GLU A 479 16.17 17.42 -20.91
C GLU A 479 14.99 17.80 -21.80
N GLU A 480 14.19 16.82 -22.23
CA GLU A 480 13.19 17.02 -23.28
C GLU A 480 11.80 17.37 -22.73
N TYR A 481 11.51 17.01 -21.47
CA TYR A 481 10.23 17.31 -20.82
C TYR A 481 10.39 18.29 -19.65
N TYR A 482 11.13 17.93 -18.60
CA TYR A 482 11.11 18.72 -17.35
C TYR A 482 11.77 20.09 -17.50
N LEU A 483 13.00 20.17 -17.98
CA LEU A 483 13.72 21.44 -18.14
C LEU A 483 13.10 22.32 -19.24
N LYS A 484 12.41 21.70 -20.20
CA LYS A 484 11.68 22.40 -21.26
C LYS A 484 10.38 23.04 -20.74
N ASN A 485 9.57 22.29 -19.99
CA ASN A 485 8.27 22.73 -19.50
C ASN A 485 8.35 23.49 -18.16
N PHE A 486 9.42 23.27 -17.39
CA PHE A 486 9.67 23.90 -16.09
C PHE A 486 11.12 24.39 -15.98
N PRO A 487 11.53 25.47 -16.70
CA PRO A 487 12.92 25.94 -16.73
C PRO A 487 13.50 26.28 -15.36
N ASP A 488 12.67 26.73 -14.43
CA ASP A 488 13.05 27.12 -13.07
C ASP A 488 12.81 26.01 -12.03
N ILE A 489 12.66 24.75 -12.47
CA ILE A 489 12.47 23.63 -11.55
C ILE A 489 13.68 23.47 -10.63
N SER A 490 13.45 23.45 -9.32
CA SER A 490 14.52 23.22 -8.35
C SER A 490 15.09 21.80 -8.48
N GLU A 491 16.35 21.60 -8.11
CA GLU A 491 16.97 20.27 -8.08
C GLU A 491 16.19 19.29 -7.20
N GLU A 492 15.66 19.75 -6.06
CA GLU A 492 14.82 18.94 -5.17
C GLU A 492 13.54 18.46 -5.90
N LYS A 493 12.84 19.37 -6.58
CA LYS A 493 11.60 19.04 -7.28
C LYS A 493 11.85 18.16 -8.51
N LEU A 494 12.96 18.37 -9.21
CA LEU A 494 13.38 17.54 -10.34
C LEU A 494 13.75 16.12 -9.87
N ALA A 495 14.42 15.99 -8.72
CA ALA A 495 14.72 14.69 -8.13
C ALA A 495 13.44 13.94 -7.70
N GLN A 496 12.42 14.64 -7.22
CA GLN A 496 11.11 14.07 -6.88
C GLN A 496 10.24 13.78 -8.11
N ALA A 497 10.56 14.34 -9.28
CA ALA A 497 9.77 14.20 -10.50
C ALA A 497 9.70 12.73 -10.98
N MET A 498 10.74 11.95 -10.69
CA MET A 498 10.84 10.57 -11.11
C MET A 498 11.16 9.66 -9.92
N VAL A 499 10.53 8.49 -9.89
CA VAL A 499 10.83 7.42 -8.95
C VAL A 499 11.25 6.20 -9.74
N ILE A 500 12.42 5.65 -9.44
CA ILE A 500 12.88 4.39 -10.02
C ILE A 500 12.68 3.31 -8.96
N SER A 501 11.91 2.29 -9.30
CA SER A 501 11.54 1.25 -8.34
C SER A 501 11.44 -0.12 -8.99
N LYS A 502 11.82 -1.12 -8.21
CA LYS A 502 11.41 -2.50 -8.41
C LYS A 502 10.19 -2.78 -7.51
N PRO A 503 9.43 -3.87 -7.74
CA PRO A 503 8.38 -4.28 -6.81
C PRO A 503 8.91 -4.37 -5.38
N SER A 504 8.33 -3.59 -4.48
CA SER A 504 8.75 -3.47 -3.08
C SER A 504 7.83 -4.27 -2.15
N ASN A 505 8.29 -4.46 -0.92
CA ASN A 505 7.46 -4.96 0.17
C ASN A 505 6.35 -3.97 0.52
N GLY A 506 5.23 -4.49 1.05
CA GLY A 506 4.08 -3.73 1.54
C GLY A 506 4.28 -3.14 2.95
N SER A 507 3.22 -3.04 3.74
CA SER A 507 3.27 -2.45 5.08
C SER A 507 4.07 -3.33 6.06
N PHE A 508 4.87 -2.69 6.92
CA PHE A 508 5.71 -3.35 7.93
C PHE A 508 5.67 -2.57 9.26
N MET A 509 5.87 -3.29 10.36
CA MET A 509 6.20 -2.72 11.66
C MET A 509 7.68 -2.95 11.97
N TYR A 510 8.39 -1.88 12.31
CA TYR A 510 9.81 -1.92 12.66
C TYR A 510 10.03 -1.60 14.13
N TYR A 511 10.84 -2.39 14.82
CA TYR A 511 11.29 -2.11 16.18
C TYR A 511 12.77 -1.71 16.16
N PRO A 512 13.09 -0.44 16.44
CA PRO A 512 14.47 0.02 16.46
C PRO A 512 15.28 -0.75 17.51
N ALA A 513 16.23 -1.58 17.06
CA ALA A 513 17.12 -2.30 17.97
C ALA A 513 17.82 -1.34 18.95
N LEU A 514 18.00 -1.79 20.19
CA LEU A 514 18.90 -1.14 21.13
C LEU A 514 20.32 -1.32 20.59
N SER A 515 21.01 -0.24 20.17
CA SER A 515 22.37 -0.40 19.65
C SER A 515 23.27 -0.97 20.75
N PRO A 516 24.11 -1.97 20.47
CA PRO A 516 25.07 -2.49 21.46
C PRO A 516 26.02 -1.42 22.00
N ALA A 517 26.30 -0.38 21.22
CA ALA A 517 27.15 0.76 21.61
C ALA A 517 26.56 1.65 22.72
N MET A 518 25.34 1.39 23.19
CA MET A 518 24.71 2.09 24.32
C MET A 518 24.38 1.16 25.50
N LEU A 519 24.68 -0.14 25.41
CA LEU A 519 24.78 -1.00 26.59
C LEU A 519 26.18 -0.84 27.18
N ASP A 520 26.45 0.35 27.72
CA ASP A 520 27.58 0.52 28.61
C ASP A 520 27.28 -0.23 29.92
N LEU A 521 27.70 -1.49 29.96
CA LEU A 521 27.73 -2.33 31.15
C LEU A 521 28.85 -1.91 32.14
N SER A 522 29.32 -0.65 32.11
CA SER A 522 30.30 -0.14 33.08
C SER A 522 29.70 0.69 34.22
N THR A 523 28.40 0.95 34.28
CA THR A 523 27.78 1.54 35.48
C THR A 523 26.90 0.53 36.21
N ASN A 524 27.54 -0.31 37.02
CA ASN A 524 26.92 -0.86 38.23
C ASN A 524 26.59 0.32 39.17
N ASN A 525 25.43 0.94 39.01
CA ASN A 525 24.80 1.75 40.05
C ASN A 525 23.29 1.80 39.81
N ILE A 526 22.61 0.75 40.28
CA ILE A 526 21.19 0.82 40.63
C ILE A 526 21.12 1.61 41.95
N SER A 527 20.75 2.88 41.90
CA SER A 527 20.36 3.64 43.10
C SER A 527 18.90 3.30 43.45
N ILE A 528 18.71 2.27 44.26
CA ILE A 528 17.47 2.10 45.03
C ILE A 528 17.57 3.05 46.23
N GLY A 529 16.73 4.08 46.24
CA GLY A 529 16.55 4.94 47.40
C GLY A 529 15.86 4.17 48.53
N LEU A 530 16.59 3.94 49.63
CA LEU A 530 15.98 3.62 50.92
C LEU A 530 16.54 4.53 52.01
N LEU A 531 15.61 4.98 52.85
CA LEU A 531 15.78 5.94 53.93
C LEU A 531 16.85 5.54 54.98
N GLY A 532 17.66 6.54 55.35
CA GLY A 532 18.08 6.92 56.71
C GLY A 532 18.60 5.86 57.70
N LEU A 533 19.91 5.95 58.04
CA LEU A 533 20.50 6.18 59.38
C LEU A 533 22.03 5.90 59.36
N PRO A 534 22.87 6.47 60.27
CA PRO A 534 24.28 6.73 59.95
C PRO A 534 25.35 5.95 60.76
N PHE A 535 26.55 5.86 60.14
CA PHE A 535 27.91 5.59 60.67
C PHE A 535 28.33 4.16 61.14
N PRO A 536 29.64 3.81 61.19
CA PRO A 536 30.85 4.55 60.76
C PRO A 536 31.89 3.80 59.88
N LYS A 537 32.75 4.63 59.28
CA LYS A 537 34.02 4.32 58.58
C LYS A 537 34.94 3.39 59.38
N LEU A 538 35.53 2.40 58.70
CA LEU A 538 36.86 1.89 59.04
C LEU A 538 37.75 1.84 57.78
N MET A 539 38.89 2.53 57.87
CA MET A 539 39.99 2.46 56.92
C MET A 539 40.72 1.12 57.01
N LEU A 540 41.24 0.62 55.89
CA LEU A 540 42.57 -0.02 55.90
C LEU A 540 43.24 0.06 54.52
N LYS A 541 44.48 0.54 54.57
CA LYS A 541 45.46 0.73 53.49
C LYS A 541 46.17 -0.60 53.17
N GLY A 542 46.42 -0.82 51.87
CA GLY A 542 47.77 -1.06 51.33
C GLY A 542 48.39 -2.47 51.36
N TYR A 543 49.22 -2.69 50.32
CA TYR A 543 50.14 -3.82 50.02
C TYR A 543 49.47 -5.07 49.43
N GLY A 544 49.96 -5.72 48.38
CA GLY A 544 51.18 -5.59 47.57
C GLY A 544 51.19 -6.73 46.52
N GLN A 545 51.84 -6.50 45.38
CA GLN A 545 52.03 -7.49 44.30
C GLN A 545 52.85 -8.71 44.75
N ILE A 546 52.50 -9.91 44.29
CA ILE A 546 53.44 -11.03 44.06
C ILE A 546 53.05 -11.77 42.78
N HIS A 547 54.02 -11.91 41.87
CA HIS A 547 54.00 -12.75 40.67
C HIS A 547 54.66 -14.11 40.97
N GLY A 548 54.06 -15.20 40.47
CA GLY A 548 54.79 -16.30 39.81
C GLY A 548 54.97 -17.66 40.51
N ILE A 549 54.75 -18.72 39.70
CA ILE A 549 55.47 -20.02 39.62
C ILE A 549 54.71 -21.31 40.06
N ILE A 550 54.19 -22.01 39.04
CA ILE A 550 54.44 -23.41 38.57
C ILE A 550 54.03 -24.66 39.42
N ASP A 551 53.27 -25.51 38.71
CA ASP A 551 53.10 -26.98 38.69
C ASP A 551 52.96 -27.82 39.97
N GLN A 552 51.83 -28.54 40.04
CA GLN A 552 51.67 -30.01 39.98
C GLN A 552 50.21 -30.30 40.44
N THR A 553 49.35 -30.97 39.68
CA THR A 553 49.27 -32.45 39.61
C THR A 553 48.24 -32.85 38.54
N PHE A 554 48.54 -33.94 37.84
CA PHE A 554 47.87 -34.55 36.70
C PHE A 554 46.49 -35.19 36.98
N ALA A 555 45.71 -35.30 35.88
CA ALA A 555 44.71 -36.33 35.54
C ALA A 555 43.27 -36.11 36.10
N VAL A 556 42.15 -36.27 35.38
CA VAL A 556 41.73 -37.24 34.35
C VAL A 556 40.44 -36.69 33.65
N LEU A 557 40.32 -36.89 32.32
CA LEU A 557 39.12 -36.92 31.44
C LEU A 557 38.28 -35.64 31.17
N ASN A 558 38.33 -35.21 29.91
CA ASN A 558 37.29 -34.49 29.14
C ASN A 558 36.37 -35.53 28.45
N PRO A 559 35.26 -35.16 27.77
CA PRO A 559 34.12 -34.34 28.18
C PRO A 559 32.78 -35.07 27.85
N ILE A 560 31.65 -34.68 28.47
CA ILE A 560 30.32 -35.02 27.91
C ILE A 560 29.51 -33.74 27.77
N THR A 561 29.30 -33.36 26.52
CA THR A 561 28.28 -32.42 26.04
C THR A 561 26.99 -33.21 25.85
N ILE A 562 25.90 -32.87 26.54
CA ILE A 562 24.52 -33.09 26.04
C ILE A 562 23.64 -31.91 26.44
N ASP A 563 22.82 -31.57 25.45
CA ASP A 563 21.98 -30.42 25.22
C ASP A 563 20.51 -30.64 25.69
N LEU A 564 19.76 -29.52 25.67
CA LEU A 564 18.31 -29.33 25.50
C LEU A 564 17.34 -29.23 26.70
N ASN A 565 16.64 -28.07 26.68
CA ASN A 565 15.20 -27.89 26.92
C ASN A 565 14.64 -27.97 28.36
N THR A 566 14.22 -26.83 28.92
CA THR A 566 12.81 -26.34 28.99
C THR A 566 12.61 -25.39 30.18
N ARG A 567 11.86 -24.32 29.90
CA ARG A 567 11.21 -23.34 30.79
C ARG A 567 10.85 -23.85 32.20
N ILE A 568 11.14 -23.03 33.21
CA ILE A 568 10.35 -22.97 34.45
C ILE A 568 9.87 -21.53 34.65
N TYR A 569 8.56 -21.35 34.44
CA TYR A 569 7.75 -20.33 35.11
C TYR A 569 7.60 -20.74 36.58
N THR A 570 7.84 -19.82 37.51
CA THR A 570 7.43 -19.98 38.90
C THR A 570 6.02 -19.42 39.06
N ALA A 571 5.03 -20.29 39.14
CA ALA A 571 3.73 -20.01 39.73
C ALA A 571 3.59 -20.90 40.96
N ILE A 572 3.40 -20.26 42.12
CA ILE A 572 3.13 -20.89 43.41
C ILE A 572 1.69 -21.39 43.39
N SER A 573 1.44 -22.68 43.65
CA SER A 573 0.30 -23.19 44.45
C SER A 573 0.34 -24.72 44.64
N VAL A 574 0.55 -25.11 45.89
CA VAL A 574 -0.09 -26.20 46.68
C VAL A 574 -0.18 -27.64 46.12
N PHE A 575 0.54 -28.55 46.82
CA PHE A 575 0.25 -29.96 47.19
C PHE A 575 -0.89 -30.71 46.43
N VAL A 576 -0.73 -31.96 45.95
CA VAL A 576 -0.63 -33.20 46.77
C VAL A 576 -0.04 -34.37 45.95
N LEU A 577 0.82 -35.12 46.64
CA LEU A 577 1.40 -36.45 46.37
C LEU A 577 0.45 -37.56 45.85
N ARG A 578 0.84 -38.32 44.81
CA ARG A 578 1.33 -39.73 44.86
C ARG A 578 1.26 -40.47 43.50
N PRO A 579 2.08 -41.54 43.30
CA PRO A 579 2.64 -41.96 42.01
C PRO A 579 2.22 -43.38 41.55
N HIS A 580 2.87 -43.84 40.46
CA HIS A 580 2.89 -45.21 39.83
C HIS A 580 2.03 -45.31 38.56
N LEU A 581 2.43 -45.93 37.43
CA LEU A 581 3.46 -46.90 37.02
C LEU A 581 3.94 -46.52 35.60
N ALA A 582 5.24 -46.51 35.27
CA ALA A 582 6.13 -47.63 34.93
C ALA A 582 5.85 -48.35 33.59
N ARG A 583 6.87 -48.28 32.71
CA ARG A 583 7.29 -49.24 31.64
C ARG A 583 6.50 -49.25 30.33
N LEU A 584 7.08 -49.51 29.15
CA LEU A 584 8.43 -49.47 28.55
C LEU A 584 8.22 -50.11 27.16
N SER A 585 8.99 -49.68 26.15
CA SER A 585 9.36 -50.44 24.93
C SER A 585 8.24 -50.78 23.91
N CYS A 586 8.45 -50.91 22.60
CA CYS A 586 9.61 -50.82 21.71
C CYS A 586 9.07 -50.83 20.26
N VAL A 587 9.74 -50.13 19.34
CA VAL A 587 10.28 -50.63 18.04
C VAL A 587 9.33 -51.48 17.17
N GLN A 588 8.92 -51.03 15.98
CA GLN A 588 9.72 -50.75 14.79
C GLN A 588 9.15 -49.59 13.97
#